data_AF-A0A944NCL9-F1
#
_entry.id   AF-A0A944NCL9-F1
#
_cell.length_a   1.000
_cell.length_b   1.000
_cell.length_c   1.000
_cell.angle_alpha   90.00
_cell.angle_beta   90.00
_cell.angle_gamma   90.00
#
_symmetry.space_group_name_H-M   'P 1'
#
loop_
_entity.id
_entity.type
_entity.pdbx_description
1 polymer ?
#
loop_
_entity_poly.entity_id
_entity_poly.type
_entity_poly.pdbx_seq_one_letter_code
_entity_poly.pdbx_strand_id
1 'polypeptide(L)'
;MSKESKISPNDILATAQNLREQVGGEFHQSLVEAIYTDATRIADRAVIRPDSKPRFDLDRTIDKIVTSRIFGFPLMILLFTIVFWLTISGANVPSQMLATLLLDNLYPWLKGVFAAMSIPWWIDGLLLDGMYMATAWVISVMLPPMMIFFPLFTLLEDFGYLPRVAFNLDNVFRKAGAHGKQSLSMMMGFGCNAAGVVATRIIDSPRERLIAIITNNFSLCNGRWPTQILIATVFIGALVPAQIAGLVSALSVVAIAVLGVLFTFAVSWALSKTVLRGEVSTFSLELPPYRPPRVWQTIYTSIIDRTIYVLWRAIVFALPAGAFIWITSNIQISGLSIAEWVMNWLNPVGLVLGLNGVILLAYIVAIPANEIVIPTILMLTVLGSGISGVGGGAGVMFELDSLSATLNIFTAGGWTLLTAVNLMLFSLIHNPCSTTIYTIYKETGSMKWTLISSFLPLIMGFVITFFVAQIWRLVELL
;
A
#
# COMPACT_ATOMS: atom_id res chain seq x y z
N MET A 1 -61.67 -6.90 1.17
CA MET A 1 -61.71 -7.99 2.19
C MET A 1 -61.97 -9.31 1.46
N SER A 2 -60.91 -9.98 1.01
CA SER A 2 -61.00 -11.30 0.38
C SER A 2 -61.23 -12.36 1.45
N LYS A 3 -62.23 -13.23 1.23
CA LYS A 3 -62.55 -14.38 2.08
C LYS A 3 -61.29 -15.21 2.34
N GLU A 4 -60.85 -15.27 3.59
CA GLU A 4 -59.93 -16.31 4.06
C GLU A 4 -60.64 -17.65 3.89
N SER A 5 -60.25 -18.42 2.87
CA SER A 5 -60.68 -19.79 2.72
C SER A 5 -60.14 -20.56 3.92
N LYS A 6 -61.04 -21.00 4.81
CA LYS A 6 -60.70 -21.90 5.92
C LYS A 6 -60.15 -23.19 5.31
N ILE A 7 -58.82 -23.32 5.28
CA ILE A 7 -58.14 -24.55 4.89
C ILE A 7 -58.61 -25.65 5.84
N SER A 8 -59.28 -26.68 5.31
CA SER A 8 -59.72 -27.79 6.13
C SER A 8 -58.56 -28.76 6.40
N PRO A 9 -58.57 -29.53 7.49
CA PRO A 9 -57.58 -30.57 7.75
C PRO A 9 -57.43 -31.57 6.58
N ASN A 10 -58.51 -31.81 5.83
CA ASN A 10 -58.50 -32.70 4.67
C ASN A 10 -57.75 -32.11 3.48
N ASP A 11 -57.80 -30.78 3.29
CA ASP A 11 -57.05 -30.11 2.22
C ASP A 11 -55.54 -30.18 2.49
N ILE A 12 -55.15 -30.08 3.77
CA ILE A 12 -53.76 -30.24 4.21
C ILE A 12 -53.29 -31.67 3.97
N LEU A 13 -54.10 -32.68 4.34
CA LEU A 13 -53.76 -34.08 4.13
C LEU A 13 -53.66 -34.43 2.64
N ALA A 14 -54.59 -33.95 1.82
CA ALA A 14 -54.56 -34.16 0.37
C ALA A 14 -53.32 -33.51 -0.27
N THR A 15 -52.97 -32.29 0.15
CA THR A 15 -51.76 -31.59 -0.31
C THR A 15 -50.49 -32.32 0.12
N ALA A 16 -50.42 -32.78 1.37
CA ALA A 16 -49.29 -33.52 1.90
C ALA A 16 -49.09 -34.87 1.17
N GLN A 17 -50.18 -35.54 0.83
CA GLN A 17 -50.15 -36.82 0.12
C GLN A 17 -49.70 -36.66 -1.34
N ASN A 18 -50.19 -35.62 -2.02
CA ASN A 18 -49.77 -35.28 -3.38
C ASN A 18 -48.28 -34.87 -3.43
N LEU A 19 -47.81 -34.06 -2.47
CA LEU A 19 -46.39 -33.72 -2.35
C LEU A 19 -45.53 -34.94 -2.02
N ARG A 20 -46.01 -35.88 -1.20
CA ARG A 20 -45.30 -37.13 -0.88
C ARG A 20 -45.12 -38.02 -2.11
N GLU A 21 -46.09 -38.06 -3.01
CA GLU A 21 -45.97 -38.78 -4.28
C GLU A 21 -44.95 -38.13 -5.22
N GLN A 22 -44.89 -36.80 -5.27
CA GLN A 22 -43.92 -36.05 -6.09
C GLN A 22 -42.47 -36.22 -5.62
N VAL A 23 -42.26 -36.36 -4.30
CA VAL A 23 -40.93 -36.51 -3.69
C VAL A 23 -40.38 -37.94 -3.86
N GLY A 24 -41.24 -38.92 -4.16
CA GLY A 24 -40.86 -40.33 -4.35
C GLY A 24 -40.66 -41.07 -3.03
N GLY A 25 -41.03 -42.36 -3.01
CA GLY A 25 -40.98 -43.20 -1.80
C GLY A 25 -39.58 -43.43 -1.23
N GLU A 26 -38.53 -43.22 -2.03
CA GLU A 26 -37.14 -43.45 -1.65
C GLU A 26 -36.44 -42.21 -1.06
N PHE A 27 -37.08 -41.02 -1.05
CA PHE A 27 -36.42 -39.79 -0.57
C PHE A 27 -35.84 -39.92 0.83
N HIS A 28 -36.58 -40.56 1.75
CA HIS A 28 -36.09 -40.78 3.11
C HIS A 28 -34.84 -41.67 3.12
N GLN A 29 -34.81 -42.70 2.28
CA GLN A 29 -33.66 -43.60 2.14
C GLN A 29 -32.47 -42.88 1.51
N SER A 30 -32.67 -42.12 0.43
CA SER A 30 -31.60 -41.32 -0.20
C SER A 30 -31.06 -40.24 0.73
N LEU A 31 -31.92 -39.61 1.55
CA LEU A 31 -31.50 -38.62 2.54
C LEU A 31 -30.62 -39.27 3.63
N VAL A 32 -31.05 -40.41 4.17
CA VAL A 32 -30.30 -41.15 5.19
C VAL A 32 -28.98 -41.66 4.60
N GLU A 33 -28.99 -42.21 3.40
CA GLU A 33 -27.80 -42.66 2.69
C GLU A 33 -26.82 -41.51 2.44
N ALA A 34 -27.30 -40.33 2.03
CA ALA A 34 -26.46 -39.14 1.87
C ALA A 34 -25.81 -38.72 3.18
N ILE A 35 -26.55 -38.72 4.30
CA ILE A 35 -26.02 -38.39 5.63
C ILE A 35 -24.94 -39.39 6.05
N TYR A 36 -25.19 -40.70 5.91
CA TYR A 36 -24.21 -41.73 6.26
C TYR A 36 -23.01 -41.74 5.33
N THR A 37 -23.19 -41.45 4.04
CA THR A 37 -22.10 -41.29 3.07
C THR A 37 -21.22 -40.10 3.46
N ASP A 38 -21.82 -38.97 3.83
CA ASP A 38 -21.09 -37.78 4.28
C ASP A 38 -20.37 -38.02 5.62
N ALA A 39 -21.04 -38.68 6.57
CA ALA A 39 -20.45 -39.06 7.85
C ALA A 39 -19.26 -40.02 7.65
N THR A 40 -19.40 -41.03 6.78
CA THR A 40 -18.32 -41.98 6.45
C THR A 40 -17.16 -41.27 5.76
N ARG A 41 -17.45 -40.36 4.81
CA ARG A 41 -16.45 -39.53 4.16
C ARG A 41 -15.68 -38.67 5.16
N ILE A 42 -16.35 -38.07 6.15
CA ILE A 42 -15.72 -37.27 7.22
C ILE A 42 -14.89 -38.17 8.13
N ALA A 43 -15.43 -39.31 8.57
CA ALA A 43 -14.74 -40.25 9.45
C ALA A 43 -13.48 -40.83 8.78
N ASP A 44 -13.54 -41.23 7.51
CA ASP A 44 -12.40 -41.70 6.74
C ASP A 44 -11.31 -40.63 6.56
N ARG A 45 -11.68 -39.35 6.56
CA ARG A 45 -10.73 -38.23 6.48
C ARG A 45 -10.10 -37.89 7.84
N ALA A 46 -10.87 -37.99 8.92
CA ALA A 46 -10.46 -37.56 10.26
C ALA A 46 -9.77 -38.67 11.08
N VAL A 47 -10.13 -39.94 10.86
CA VAL A 47 -9.66 -41.08 11.66
C VAL A 47 -8.47 -41.76 10.98
N ILE A 48 -7.35 -41.85 11.70
CA ILE A 48 -6.15 -42.56 11.25
C ILE A 48 -6.17 -43.95 11.86
N ARG A 49 -6.25 -45.00 11.02
CA ARG A 49 -6.14 -46.39 11.49
C ARG A 49 -4.67 -46.84 11.41
N PRO A 50 -4.14 -47.54 12.42
CA PRO A 50 -2.72 -47.97 12.46
C PRO A 50 -2.29 -48.80 11.24
N ASP A 51 -3.21 -49.63 10.72
CA ASP A 51 -2.92 -50.63 9.68
C ASP A 51 -3.17 -50.13 8.24
N SER A 52 -3.59 -48.87 8.07
CA SER A 52 -3.89 -48.29 6.76
C SER A 52 -2.95 -47.14 6.45
N LYS A 53 -2.37 -47.11 5.24
CA LYS A 53 -1.65 -45.92 4.77
C LYS A 53 -2.62 -44.73 4.76
N PRO A 54 -2.29 -43.60 5.40
CA PRO A 54 -3.15 -42.43 5.38
C PRO A 54 -3.38 -42.03 3.92
N ARG A 55 -4.65 -41.80 3.54
CA ARG A 55 -4.99 -41.29 2.20
C ARG A 55 -4.28 -39.95 1.99
N PHE A 56 -3.74 -39.78 0.79
CA PHE A 56 -3.09 -38.53 0.41
C PHE A 56 -4.15 -37.43 0.30
N ASP A 57 -4.07 -36.47 1.22
CA ASP A 57 -4.87 -35.26 1.19
C ASP A 57 -3.95 -34.09 0.84
N LEU A 58 -4.15 -33.52 -0.35
CA LEU A 58 -3.36 -32.39 -0.86
C LEU A 58 -3.41 -31.23 0.13
N ASP A 59 -4.60 -30.94 0.67
CA ASP A 59 -4.82 -29.84 1.62
C ASP A 59 -3.97 -30.04 2.88
N ARG A 60 -3.99 -31.25 3.44
CA ARG A 60 -3.22 -31.60 4.65
C ARG A 60 -1.72 -31.57 4.40
N THR A 61 -1.27 -31.95 3.21
CA THR A 61 0.15 -31.96 2.85
C THR A 61 0.67 -30.54 2.71
N ILE A 62 -0.07 -29.69 2.00
CA ILE A 62 0.25 -28.27 1.84
C ILE A 62 0.21 -27.58 3.20
N ASP A 63 -0.85 -27.77 4.00
CA ASP A 63 -0.97 -27.16 5.33
C ASP A 63 0.16 -27.60 6.25
N LYS A 64 0.61 -28.88 6.20
CA LYS A 64 1.75 -29.34 7.01
C LYS A 64 3.04 -28.58 6.70
N ILE A 65 3.25 -28.14 5.46
CA ILE A 65 4.42 -27.35 5.07
C ILE A 65 4.19 -25.88 5.43
N VAL A 66 3.06 -25.31 4.98
CA VAL A 66 2.72 -23.88 5.11
C VAL A 66 2.52 -23.46 6.57
N THR A 67 1.98 -24.32 7.42
CA THR A 67 1.76 -24.03 8.85
C THR A 67 2.87 -24.55 9.76
N SER A 68 3.94 -25.13 9.20
CA SER A 68 5.06 -25.58 10.01
C SER A 68 5.78 -24.40 10.66
N ARG A 69 6.26 -24.61 11.89
CA ARG A 69 7.01 -23.60 12.64
C ARG A 69 8.32 -23.18 11.95
N ILE A 70 8.93 -24.09 11.19
CA ILE A 70 10.24 -23.89 10.54
C ILE A 70 10.08 -23.42 9.10
N PHE A 71 9.23 -24.07 8.29
CA PHE A 71 9.07 -23.72 6.88
C PHE A 71 7.97 -22.70 6.61
N GLY A 72 7.02 -22.49 7.52
CA GLY A 72 5.90 -21.57 7.33
C GLY A 72 6.34 -20.11 7.14
N PHE A 73 7.19 -19.58 8.02
CA PHE A 73 7.69 -18.20 7.90
C PHE A 73 8.60 -17.99 6.67
N PRO A 74 9.61 -18.84 6.39
CA PRO A 74 10.42 -18.68 5.18
C PRO A 74 9.61 -18.79 3.89
N LEU A 75 8.67 -19.74 3.80
CA LEU A 75 7.84 -19.92 2.62
C LEU A 75 6.90 -18.73 2.40
N MET A 76 6.39 -18.15 3.50
CA MET A 76 5.62 -16.91 3.47
C MET A 76 6.45 -15.74 2.96
N ILE A 77 7.64 -15.51 3.51
CA ILE A 77 8.55 -14.45 3.06
C ILE A 77 8.92 -14.65 1.58
N LEU A 78 9.25 -15.87 1.18
CA LEU A 78 9.59 -16.21 -0.21
C LEU A 78 8.42 -15.89 -1.15
N LEU A 79 7.21 -16.34 -0.81
CA LEU A 79 6.03 -16.11 -1.64
C LEU A 79 5.72 -14.62 -1.79
N PHE A 80 5.77 -13.85 -0.70
CA PHE A 80 5.60 -12.39 -0.79
C PHE A 80 6.72 -11.72 -1.57
N THR A 81 7.97 -12.17 -1.41
CA THR A 81 9.10 -11.66 -2.18
C THR A 81 8.88 -11.87 -3.68
N ILE A 82 8.38 -13.06 -4.08
CA ILE A 82 8.02 -13.35 -5.46
C ILE A 82 6.91 -12.42 -5.94
N VAL A 83 5.83 -12.24 -5.16
CA VAL A 83 4.71 -11.34 -5.53
C VAL A 83 5.19 -9.90 -5.70
N PHE A 84 5.99 -9.37 -4.78
CA PHE A 84 6.54 -8.01 -4.87
C PHE A 84 7.50 -7.87 -6.05
N TRP A 85 8.38 -8.85 -6.26
CA TRP A 85 9.31 -8.85 -7.38
C TRP A 85 8.57 -8.86 -8.72
N LEU A 86 7.56 -9.71 -8.87
CA LEU A 86 6.74 -9.80 -10.08
C LEU A 86 5.95 -8.50 -10.29
N THR A 87 5.45 -7.89 -9.21
CA THR A 87 4.75 -6.60 -9.25
C THR A 87 5.68 -5.47 -9.69
N ILE A 88 6.83 -5.28 -9.04
CA ILE A 88 7.73 -4.15 -9.31
C ILE A 88 8.41 -4.30 -10.68
N SER A 89 8.98 -5.48 -10.95
CA SER A 89 9.65 -5.76 -12.22
C SER A 89 8.64 -5.77 -13.39
N GLY A 90 7.49 -6.43 -13.19
CA GLY A 90 6.45 -6.52 -14.20
C GLY A 90 5.73 -5.19 -14.48
N ALA A 91 5.65 -4.29 -13.50
CA ALA A 91 5.04 -2.98 -13.67
C ALA A 91 5.94 -1.97 -14.38
N ASN A 92 7.26 -2.15 -14.35
CA ASN A 92 8.19 -1.17 -14.92
C ASN A 92 7.93 -0.93 -16.42
N VAL A 93 7.70 -2.00 -17.19
CA VAL A 93 7.41 -1.92 -18.64
C VAL A 93 6.12 -1.15 -18.94
N PRO A 94 4.94 -1.53 -18.41
CA PRO A 94 3.71 -0.78 -18.66
C PRO A 94 3.74 0.64 -18.08
N SER A 95 4.44 0.87 -16.97
CA SER A 95 4.65 2.23 -16.42
C SER A 95 5.46 3.10 -17.37
N GLN A 96 6.54 2.59 -17.96
CA GLN A 96 7.32 3.30 -18.98
C GLN A 96 6.48 3.57 -20.24
N MET A 97 5.71 2.59 -20.71
CA MET A 97 4.82 2.78 -21.87
C MET A 97 3.79 3.90 -21.63
N LEU A 98 3.20 3.97 -20.44
CA LEU A 98 2.28 5.04 -20.05
C LEU A 98 3.00 6.39 -19.91
N ALA A 99 4.19 6.41 -19.30
CA ALA A 99 5.00 7.61 -19.17
C ALA A 99 5.34 8.17 -20.56
N THR A 100 5.80 7.34 -21.50
CA THR A 100 6.08 7.78 -22.87
C THR A 100 4.83 8.25 -23.61
N LEU A 101 3.69 7.58 -23.41
CA LEU A 101 2.44 8.00 -24.03
C LEU A 101 1.94 9.35 -23.49
N LEU A 102 1.91 9.52 -22.17
CA LEU A 102 1.32 10.69 -21.52
C LEU A 102 2.30 11.87 -21.39
N LEU A 103 3.53 11.61 -20.96
CA LEU A 103 4.53 12.64 -20.67
C LEU A 103 5.38 13.00 -21.89
N ASP A 104 5.82 12.02 -22.68
CA ASP A 104 6.75 12.30 -23.80
C ASP A 104 6.03 12.63 -25.10
N ASN A 105 4.85 12.06 -25.34
CA ASN A 105 4.09 12.26 -26.58
C ASN A 105 2.92 13.23 -26.41
N LEU A 106 2.00 12.94 -25.48
CA LEU A 106 0.76 13.70 -25.34
C LEU A 106 0.98 15.10 -24.75
N TYR A 107 1.85 15.26 -23.75
CA TYR A 107 2.15 16.57 -23.19
C TYR A 107 2.77 17.56 -24.20
N PRO A 108 3.84 17.23 -24.96
CA PRO A 108 4.37 18.16 -25.95
C PRO A 108 3.38 18.46 -27.07
N TRP A 109 2.55 17.48 -27.46
CA TRP A 109 1.46 17.70 -28.41
C TRP A 109 0.43 18.71 -27.88
N LEU A 110 -0.01 18.57 -26.62
CA LEU A 110 -0.92 19.52 -25.97
C LEU A 110 -0.32 20.93 -25.88
N LYS A 111 0.96 21.05 -25.52
CA LYS A 111 1.70 22.32 -25.50
C LYS A 111 1.74 22.96 -26.90
N GLY A 112 1.96 22.16 -27.95
CA GLY A 112 1.91 22.62 -29.34
C GLY A 112 0.54 23.15 -29.75
N VAL A 113 -0.55 22.50 -29.33
CA VAL A 113 -1.92 22.96 -29.57
C VAL A 113 -2.19 24.27 -28.82
N PHE A 114 -1.79 24.38 -27.55
CA PHE A 114 -1.99 25.59 -26.74
C PHE A 114 -1.20 26.78 -27.29
N ALA A 115 0.02 26.53 -27.77
CA ALA A 115 0.83 27.53 -28.46
C ALA A 115 0.18 27.99 -29.77
N ALA A 116 -0.36 27.07 -30.57
CA ALA A 116 -1.07 27.40 -31.82
C ALA A 116 -2.34 28.24 -31.56
N MET A 117 -3.01 28.02 -30.43
CA MET A 117 -4.18 28.78 -29.99
C MET A 117 -3.82 30.11 -29.29
N SER A 118 -2.53 30.43 -29.13
CA SER A 118 -2.05 31.63 -28.40
C SER A 118 -2.62 31.74 -26.98
N ILE A 119 -2.76 30.61 -26.28
CA ILE A 119 -3.25 30.57 -24.90
C ILE A 119 -2.22 31.29 -23.99
N PRO A 120 -2.66 32.14 -23.04
CA PRO A 120 -1.76 32.79 -22.08
C PRO A 120 -0.90 31.79 -21.32
N TRP A 121 0.37 32.14 -21.11
CA TRP A 121 1.38 31.29 -20.46
C TRP A 121 0.94 30.75 -19.08
N TRP A 122 0.12 31.51 -18.33
CA TRP A 122 -0.33 31.11 -17.00
C TRP A 122 -1.44 30.06 -17.04
N ILE A 123 -2.28 30.05 -18.08
CA ILE A 123 -3.31 29.01 -18.29
C ILE A 123 -2.63 27.72 -18.74
N ASP A 124 -1.72 27.86 -19.71
CA ASP A 124 -0.91 26.76 -20.24
C ASP A 124 -0.09 26.10 -19.13
N GLY A 125 0.63 26.89 -18.33
CA GLY A 125 1.41 26.39 -17.21
C GLY A 125 0.56 25.75 -16.11
N LEU A 126 -0.54 26.38 -15.69
CA LEU A 126 -1.38 25.83 -14.63
C LEU A 126 -2.02 24.49 -15.04
N LEU A 127 -2.58 24.43 -16.26
CA LEU A 127 -3.32 23.26 -16.74
C LEU A 127 -2.39 22.13 -17.19
N LEU A 128 -1.34 22.44 -17.96
CA LEU A 128 -0.45 21.42 -18.54
C LEU A 128 0.74 21.13 -17.62
N ASP A 129 1.48 22.15 -17.23
CA ASP A 129 2.74 21.98 -16.48
C ASP A 129 2.49 21.60 -15.00
N GLY A 130 1.36 22.05 -14.43
CA GLY A 130 0.91 21.70 -13.09
C GLY A 130 -0.05 20.51 -13.05
N MET A 131 -1.32 20.75 -13.41
CA MET A 131 -2.42 19.80 -13.22
C MET A 131 -2.26 18.50 -14.03
N TYR A 132 -2.00 18.62 -15.33
CA TYR A 132 -1.84 17.47 -16.22
C TYR A 132 -0.60 16.66 -15.86
N MET A 133 0.56 17.31 -15.73
CA MET A 133 1.82 16.65 -15.37
C MET A 133 1.71 15.84 -14.08
N ALA A 134 1.14 16.41 -13.02
CA ALA A 134 0.92 15.69 -11.76
C ALA A 134 0.00 14.48 -11.93
N THR A 135 -1.08 14.64 -12.69
CA THR A 135 -2.05 13.56 -12.91
C THR A 135 -1.46 12.44 -13.78
N ALA A 136 -0.77 12.80 -14.86
CA ALA A 136 -0.11 11.87 -15.77
C ALA A 136 0.99 11.06 -15.05
N TRP A 137 1.76 11.71 -14.17
CA TRP A 137 2.76 11.04 -13.36
C TRP A 137 2.15 10.00 -12.42
N VAL A 138 1.12 10.40 -11.67
CA VAL A 138 0.41 9.51 -10.74
C VAL A 138 -0.20 8.33 -11.49
N ILE A 139 -0.82 8.54 -12.64
CA ILE A 139 -1.37 7.46 -13.47
C ILE A 139 -0.26 6.51 -13.93
N SER A 140 0.84 7.03 -14.47
CA SER A 140 1.91 6.21 -15.05
C SER A 140 2.62 5.35 -14.01
N VAL A 141 2.87 5.88 -12.82
CA VAL A 141 3.62 5.19 -11.77
C VAL A 141 2.73 4.28 -10.90
N MET A 142 1.49 4.69 -10.60
CA MET A 142 0.64 3.98 -9.62
C MET A 142 -0.22 2.88 -10.25
N LEU A 143 -0.75 3.08 -11.45
CA LEU A 143 -1.72 2.16 -12.06
C LEU A 143 -1.13 0.76 -12.33
N PRO A 144 0.03 0.62 -13.00
CA PRO A 144 0.50 -0.72 -13.39
C PRO A 144 0.88 -1.64 -12.22
N PRO A 145 1.61 -1.19 -11.17
CA PRO A 145 1.86 -2.02 -9.99
C PRO A 145 0.56 -2.50 -9.33
N MET A 146 -0.46 -1.64 -9.23
CA MET A 146 -1.74 -2.03 -8.63
C MET A 146 -2.50 -3.04 -9.49
N MET A 147 -2.46 -2.91 -10.82
CA MET A 147 -3.08 -3.87 -11.75
C MET A 147 -2.43 -5.25 -11.70
N ILE A 148 -1.18 -5.37 -11.24
CA ILE A 148 -0.51 -6.67 -11.07
C ILE A 148 -0.70 -7.18 -9.63
N PHE A 149 -0.47 -6.31 -8.65
CA PHE A 149 -0.48 -6.66 -7.23
C PHE A 149 -1.85 -7.15 -6.75
N PHE A 150 -2.94 -6.41 -7.06
CA PHE A 150 -4.27 -6.77 -6.56
C PHE A 150 -4.80 -8.09 -7.13
N PRO A 151 -4.69 -8.37 -8.43
CA PRO A 151 -5.07 -9.69 -8.95
C PRO A 151 -4.24 -10.82 -8.34
N LEU A 152 -2.91 -10.69 -8.25
CA LEU A 152 -2.06 -11.72 -7.62
C LEU A 152 -2.46 -11.98 -6.16
N PHE A 153 -2.70 -10.91 -5.39
CA PHE A 153 -3.14 -11.04 -4.00
C PHE A 153 -4.54 -11.69 -3.90
N THR A 154 -5.47 -11.31 -4.78
CA THR A 154 -6.82 -11.88 -4.80
C THR A 154 -6.79 -13.37 -5.19
N LEU A 155 -5.89 -13.77 -6.11
CA LEU A 155 -5.69 -15.19 -6.43
C LEU A 155 -5.17 -15.99 -5.23
N LEU A 156 -4.26 -15.41 -4.44
CA LEU A 156 -3.76 -16.03 -3.20
C LEU A 156 -4.83 -16.10 -2.11
N GLU A 157 -5.73 -15.12 -2.07
CA GLU A 157 -6.92 -15.10 -1.22
C GLU A 157 -7.88 -16.23 -1.59
N ASP A 158 -8.27 -16.30 -2.86
CA ASP A 158 -9.20 -17.30 -3.43
C ASP A 158 -8.66 -18.73 -3.29
N PHE A 159 -7.34 -18.91 -3.43
CA PHE A 159 -6.70 -20.21 -3.21
C PHE A 159 -6.77 -20.66 -1.75
N GLY A 160 -6.93 -19.73 -0.79
CA GLY A 160 -7.00 -20.03 0.63
C GLY A 160 -5.65 -19.95 1.35
N TYR A 161 -4.60 -19.42 0.72
CA TYR A 161 -3.27 -19.28 1.34
C TYR A 161 -3.24 -18.18 2.42
N LEU A 162 -3.89 -17.05 2.16
CA LEU A 162 -3.91 -15.89 3.07
C LEU A 162 -4.44 -16.23 4.49
N PRO A 163 -5.55 -16.98 4.66
CA PRO A 163 -5.97 -17.45 5.98
C PRO A 163 -4.88 -18.20 6.77
N ARG A 164 -4.04 -19.02 6.11
CA ARG A 164 -2.94 -19.74 6.79
C ARG A 164 -1.84 -18.79 7.22
N VAL A 165 -1.54 -17.79 6.40
CA VAL A 165 -0.60 -16.71 6.75
C VAL A 165 -1.07 -15.96 8.00
N ALA A 166 -2.35 -15.61 8.06
CA ALA A 166 -2.94 -14.98 9.24
C ALA A 166 -2.81 -15.85 10.49
N PHE A 167 -3.02 -17.16 10.36
CA PHE A 167 -2.82 -18.12 11.44
C PHE A 167 -1.36 -18.18 11.91
N ASN A 168 -0.39 -18.25 11.00
CA ASN A 168 1.04 -18.29 11.35
C ASN A 168 1.49 -17.05 12.11
N LEU A 169 0.94 -15.88 11.75
CA LEU A 169 1.29 -14.59 12.33
C LEU A 169 0.46 -14.23 13.58
N ASP A 170 -0.63 -14.96 13.88
CA ASP A 170 -1.54 -14.62 14.97
C ASP A 170 -0.82 -14.50 16.32
N ASN A 171 0.05 -15.46 16.66
CA ASN A 171 0.79 -15.40 17.92
C ASN A 171 1.71 -14.18 18.03
N VAL A 172 2.23 -13.66 16.91
CA VAL A 172 3.08 -12.45 16.89
C VAL A 172 2.23 -11.20 17.06
N PHE A 173 1.14 -11.08 16.31
CA PHE A 173 0.21 -9.94 16.43
C PHE A 173 -0.46 -9.89 17.81
N ARG A 174 -0.88 -11.04 18.35
CA ARG A 174 -1.49 -11.13 19.69
C ARG A 174 -0.57 -10.60 20.79
N LYS A 175 0.74 -10.83 20.71
CA LYS A 175 1.72 -10.27 21.66
C LYS A 175 1.78 -8.74 21.60
N ALA A 176 1.54 -8.15 20.44
CA ALA A 176 1.44 -6.70 20.25
C ALA A 176 0.04 -6.14 20.58
N GLY A 177 -0.91 -6.95 21.06
CA GLY A 177 -2.28 -6.52 21.34
C GLY A 177 -3.12 -6.30 20.07
N ALA A 178 -2.74 -6.97 18.99
CA ALA A 178 -3.40 -6.95 17.68
C ALA A 178 -3.95 -8.34 17.30
N HIS A 179 -4.68 -8.41 16.17
CA HIS A 179 -5.32 -9.64 15.68
C HIS A 179 -4.54 -10.26 14.51
N GLY A 180 -4.47 -11.60 14.39
CA GLY A 180 -3.76 -12.26 13.28
C GLY A 180 -4.23 -11.83 11.89
N LYS A 181 -5.54 -11.53 11.73
CA LYS A 181 -6.09 -10.96 10.48
C LYS A 181 -5.48 -9.61 10.07
N GLN A 182 -4.87 -8.85 10.99
CA GLN A 182 -4.15 -7.61 10.66
C GLN A 182 -2.94 -7.84 9.73
N SER A 183 -2.35 -9.05 9.75
CA SER A 183 -1.31 -9.41 8.79
C SER A 183 -1.77 -9.25 7.34
N LEU A 184 -3.02 -9.59 7.04
CA LEU A 184 -3.60 -9.51 5.70
C LEU A 184 -3.79 -8.05 5.26
N SER A 185 -4.29 -7.19 6.15
CA SER A 185 -4.39 -5.75 5.85
C SER A 185 -3.01 -5.12 5.66
N MET A 186 -2.02 -5.50 6.48
CA MET A 186 -0.64 -5.00 6.38
C MET A 186 0.02 -5.43 5.05
N MET A 187 -0.23 -6.67 4.61
CA MET A 187 0.21 -7.19 3.32
C MET A 187 -0.41 -6.42 2.15
N MET A 188 -1.71 -6.14 2.21
CA MET A 188 -2.36 -5.28 1.22
C MET A 188 -1.83 -3.83 1.25
N GLY A 189 -1.45 -3.34 2.44
CA GLY A 189 -0.85 -2.02 2.63
C GLY A 189 0.45 -1.82 1.84
N PHE A 190 1.31 -2.84 1.79
CA PHE A 190 2.54 -2.79 1.00
C PHE A 190 2.31 -2.55 -0.50
N GLY A 191 1.14 -2.91 -1.03
CA GLY A 191 0.70 -2.44 -2.35
C GLY A 191 0.14 -1.03 -2.26
N CYS A 192 -0.96 -0.85 -1.53
CA CYS A 192 -1.59 0.45 -1.33
C CYS A 192 -2.17 0.56 0.08
N ASN A 193 -1.74 1.57 0.84
CA ASN A 193 -2.23 1.79 2.20
C ASN A 193 -3.74 2.04 2.25
N ALA A 194 -4.35 2.66 1.22
CA ALA A 194 -5.79 2.83 1.15
C ALA A 194 -6.53 1.48 1.02
N ALA A 195 -6.03 0.57 0.18
CA ALA A 195 -6.59 -0.78 0.05
C ALA A 195 -6.39 -1.60 1.33
N GLY A 196 -5.22 -1.49 1.98
CA GLY A 196 -4.96 -2.13 3.27
C GLY A 196 -5.90 -1.64 4.37
N VAL A 197 -6.23 -0.35 4.40
CA VAL A 197 -7.23 0.22 5.34
C VAL A 197 -8.62 -0.35 5.08
N VAL A 198 -9.06 -0.49 3.83
CA VAL A 198 -10.34 -1.14 3.50
C VAL A 198 -10.34 -2.62 3.90
N ALA A 199 -9.22 -3.31 3.73
CA ALA A 199 -9.07 -4.72 4.08
C ALA A 199 -9.23 -5.00 5.58
N THR A 200 -9.08 -3.98 6.45
CA THR A 200 -9.30 -4.14 7.90
C THR A 200 -10.74 -4.53 8.27
N ARG A 201 -11.70 -4.45 7.34
CA ARG A 201 -13.09 -4.92 7.52
C ARG A 201 -13.22 -6.39 7.90
N ILE A 202 -12.19 -7.20 7.61
CA ILE A 202 -12.16 -8.62 8.01
C ILE A 202 -11.97 -8.80 9.53
N ILE A 203 -11.51 -7.77 10.24
CA ILE A 203 -11.26 -7.78 11.69
C ILE A 203 -12.56 -7.42 12.40
N ASP A 204 -13.09 -8.37 13.18
CA ASP A 204 -14.41 -8.26 13.81
C ASP A 204 -14.42 -7.26 14.98
N SER A 205 -13.34 -7.22 15.76
CA SER A 205 -13.19 -6.32 16.90
C SER A 205 -12.95 -4.87 16.45
N PRO A 206 -13.83 -3.91 16.79
CA PRO A 206 -13.67 -2.51 16.40
C PRO A 206 -12.35 -1.89 16.91
N ARG A 207 -11.90 -2.31 18.09
CA ARG A 207 -10.64 -1.87 18.71
C ARG A 207 -9.43 -2.32 17.89
N GLU A 208 -9.35 -3.62 17.61
CA GLU A 208 -8.22 -4.20 16.87
C GLU A 208 -8.24 -3.73 15.41
N ARG A 209 -9.44 -3.57 14.82
CA ARG A 209 -9.62 -2.94 13.50
C ARG A 209 -9.04 -1.54 13.48
N LEU A 210 -9.31 -0.72 14.50
CA LEU A 210 -8.76 0.63 14.57
C LEU A 210 -7.23 0.65 14.74
N ILE A 211 -6.66 -0.26 15.53
CA ILE A 211 -5.19 -0.44 15.61
C ILE A 211 -4.62 -0.78 14.24
N ALA A 212 -5.24 -1.71 13.51
CA ALA A 212 -4.84 -2.08 12.17
C ALA A 212 -4.92 -0.89 11.19
N ILE A 213 -6.00 -0.09 11.25
CA ILE A 213 -6.15 1.11 10.41
C ILE A 213 -5.02 2.13 10.68
N ILE A 214 -4.72 2.41 11.95
CA ILE A 214 -3.70 3.40 12.33
C ILE A 214 -2.30 2.93 11.93
N THR A 215 -1.99 1.65 12.16
CA THR A 215 -0.64 1.11 11.97
C THR A 215 -0.36 0.68 10.52
N ASN A 216 -1.37 0.58 9.66
CA ASN A 216 -1.18 0.25 8.24
C ASN A 216 -0.29 1.27 7.49
N ASN A 217 -0.16 2.50 7.98
CA ASN A 217 0.74 3.49 7.39
C ASN A 217 2.21 3.04 7.34
N PHE A 218 2.66 2.26 8.32
CA PHE A 218 4.05 1.82 8.43
C PHE A 218 4.42 0.74 7.41
N SER A 219 3.45 0.22 6.64
CA SER A 219 3.72 -0.55 5.43
C SER A 219 4.18 0.37 4.30
N LEU A 220 5.34 0.06 3.70
CA LEU A 220 5.84 0.73 2.49
C LEU A 220 4.90 0.43 1.31
N CYS A 221 4.03 1.38 0.97
CA CYS A 221 3.17 1.25 -0.21
C CYS A 221 3.93 1.51 -1.51
N ASN A 222 3.35 1.14 -2.66
CA ASN A 222 3.93 1.32 -4.00
C ASN A 222 4.54 2.72 -4.21
N GLY A 223 3.88 3.78 -3.76
CA GLY A 223 4.39 5.15 -3.89
C GLY A 223 5.60 5.51 -3.03
N ARG A 224 6.03 4.65 -2.09
CA ARG A 224 7.23 4.87 -1.27
C ARG A 224 8.43 4.05 -1.76
N TRP A 225 8.22 2.96 -2.50
CA TRP A 225 9.30 2.10 -2.99
C TRP A 225 10.30 2.81 -3.91
N PRO A 226 9.89 3.63 -4.91
CA PRO A 226 10.83 4.34 -5.78
C PRO A 226 11.80 5.22 -5.00
N THR A 227 11.30 5.95 -4.00
CA THR A 227 12.14 6.76 -3.10
C THR A 227 13.16 5.89 -2.37
N GLN A 228 12.73 4.76 -1.78
CA GLN A 228 13.66 3.89 -1.06
C GLN A 228 14.74 3.30 -1.98
N ILE A 229 14.34 2.83 -3.16
CA ILE A 229 15.25 2.21 -4.14
C ILE A 229 16.24 3.25 -4.66
N LEU A 230 15.76 4.42 -5.12
CA LEU A 230 16.61 5.47 -5.66
C LEU A 230 17.65 5.94 -4.66
N ILE A 231 17.23 6.28 -3.44
CA ILE A 231 18.13 6.81 -2.41
C ILE A 231 19.11 5.74 -1.92
N ALA A 232 18.66 4.49 -1.76
CA ALA A 232 19.54 3.39 -1.44
C ALA A 232 20.64 3.20 -2.50
N THR A 233 20.25 3.17 -3.78
CA THR A 233 21.19 2.95 -4.89
C THR A 233 22.18 4.10 -5.04
N VAL A 234 21.71 5.34 -4.96
CA VAL A 234 22.52 6.52 -5.23
C VAL A 234 23.46 6.86 -4.08
N PHE A 235 23.03 6.69 -2.82
CA PHE A 235 23.85 7.08 -1.65
C PHE A 235 24.50 5.91 -0.92
N ILE A 236 23.78 4.80 -0.71
CA ILE A 236 24.32 3.66 0.07
C ILE A 236 25.11 2.73 -0.85
N GLY A 237 24.57 2.41 -2.02
CA GLY A 237 25.24 1.60 -3.03
C GLY A 237 26.57 2.20 -3.48
N ALA A 238 26.67 3.54 -3.51
CA ALA A 238 27.89 4.26 -3.86
C ALA A 238 29.04 4.12 -2.85
N LEU A 239 28.76 3.68 -1.60
CA LEU A 239 29.79 3.49 -0.56
C LEU A 239 30.60 2.21 -0.75
N VAL A 240 30.17 1.33 -1.65
CA VAL A 240 30.65 -0.04 -1.73
C VAL A 240 31.05 -0.37 -3.18
N PRO A 241 32.04 -1.26 -3.43
CA PRO A 241 32.40 -1.64 -4.80
C PRO A 241 31.21 -2.06 -5.67
N ALA A 242 31.26 -1.68 -6.96
CA ALA A 242 30.17 -1.83 -7.92
C ALA A 242 29.60 -3.26 -8.01
N GLN A 243 30.42 -4.29 -7.73
CA GLN A 243 30.04 -5.69 -7.78
C GLN A 243 29.00 -6.07 -6.69
N ILE A 244 29.01 -5.38 -5.55
CA ILE A 244 28.11 -5.66 -4.42
C ILE A 244 27.17 -4.50 -4.08
N ALA A 245 27.32 -3.35 -4.77
CA ALA A 245 26.46 -2.17 -4.61
C ALA A 245 24.97 -2.48 -4.74
N GLY A 246 24.59 -3.31 -5.72
CA GLY A 246 23.20 -3.73 -5.91
C GLY A 246 22.65 -4.55 -4.74
N LEU A 247 23.45 -5.47 -4.19
CA LEU A 247 23.07 -6.28 -3.04
C LEU A 247 22.91 -5.42 -1.78
N VAL A 248 23.86 -4.52 -1.52
CA VAL A 248 23.81 -3.63 -0.35
C VAL A 248 22.60 -2.70 -0.43
N SER A 249 22.34 -2.11 -1.60
CA SER A 249 21.16 -1.26 -1.81
C SER A 249 19.86 -2.02 -1.55
N ALA A 250 19.74 -3.24 -2.09
CA ALA A 250 18.57 -4.09 -1.86
C ALA A 250 18.39 -4.45 -0.38
N LEU A 251 19.48 -4.80 0.32
CA LEU A 251 19.46 -5.09 1.76
C LEU A 251 19.05 -3.87 2.58
N SER A 252 19.48 -2.66 2.21
CA SER A 252 19.05 -1.42 2.87
C SER A 252 17.55 -1.18 2.73
N VAL A 253 16.99 -1.38 1.53
CA VAL A 253 15.54 -1.25 1.32
C VAL A 253 14.77 -2.31 2.12
N VAL A 254 15.23 -3.57 2.12
CA VAL A 254 14.63 -4.64 2.92
C VAL A 254 14.70 -4.33 4.41
N ALA A 255 15.82 -3.79 4.91
CA ALA A 255 15.96 -3.39 6.31
C ALA A 255 14.92 -2.34 6.71
N ILE A 256 14.62 -1.37 5.83
CA ILE A 256 13.57 -0.37 6.07
C ILE A 256 12.18 -0.99 6.03
N ALA A 257 11.92 -1.91 5.11
CA ALA A 257 10.64 -2.64 5.08
C ALA A 257 10.41 -3.44 6.37
N VAL A 258 11.44 -4.12 6.88
CA VAL A 258 11.40 -4.82 8.17
C VAL A 258 11.23 -3.83 9.32
N LEU A 259 11.92 -2.69 9.29
CA LEU A 259 11.75 -1.64 10.29
C LEU A 259 10.31 -1.11 10.33
N GLY A 260 9.64 -0.99 9.18
CA GLY A 260 8.21 -0.68 9.09
C GLY A 260 7.33 -1.70 9.83
N VAL A 261 7.58 -2.99 9.61
CA VAL A 261 6.89 -4.07 10.34
C VAL A 261 7.14 -3.98 11.84
N LEU A 262 8.37 -3.66 12.26
CA LEU A 262 8.69 -3.45 13.68
C LEU A 262 7.95 -2.24 14.26
N PHE A 263 7.85 -1.12 13.54
CA PHE A 263 7.04 0.02 13.97
C PHE A 263 5.55 -0.33 14.07
N THR A 264 5.00 -1.10 13.13
CA THR A 264 3.63 -1.62 13.23
C THR A 264 3.41 -2.36 14.55
N PHE A 265 4.32 -3.26 14.93
CA PHE A 265 4.21 -3.98 16.20
C PHE A 265 4.38 -3.08 17.42
N ALA A 266 5.39 -2.19 17.41
CA ALA A 266 5.65 -1.27 18.52
C ALA A 266 4.47 -0.32 18.77
N VAL A 267 3.90 0.25 17.71
CA VAL A 267 2.76 1.17 17.80
C VAL A 267 1.48 0.42 18.13
N SER A 268 1.26 -0.79 17.59
CA SER A 268 0.12 -1.64 17.98
C SER A 268 0.15 -1.94 19.49
N TRP A 269 1.33 -2.28 20.02
CA TRP A 269 1.54 -2.52 21.44
C TRP A 269 1.31 -1.25 22.27
N ALA A 270 1.86 -0.11 21.85
CA ALA A 270 1.68 1.15 22.55
C ALA A 270 0.21 1.57 22.59
N LEU A 271 -0.50 1.51 21.46
CA LEU A 271 -1.92 1.87 21.36
C LEU A 271 -2.82 0.94 22.17
N SER A 272 -2.56 -0.38 22.12
CA SER A 272 -3.36 -1.37 22.85
C SER A 272 -3.23 -1.25 24.37
N LYS A 273 -2.11 -0.73 24.88
CA LYS A 273 -1.87 -0.49 26.32
C LYS A 273 -2.31 0.89 26.80
N THR A 274 -2.35 1.89 25.93
CA THR A 274 -2.61 3.29 26.31
C THR A 274 -4.04 3.72 26.01
N VAL A 275 -4.33 4.04 24.75
CA VAL A 275 -5.56 4.72 24.31
C VAL A 275 -6.68 3.73 24.01
N LEU A 276 -6.34 2.55 23.49
CA LEU A 276 -7.28 1.51 23.08
C LEU A 276 -7.22 0.34 24.05
N ARG A 277 -7.66 0.55 25.29
CA ARG A 277 -7.76 -0.51 26.32
C ARG A 277 -9.08 -1.28 26.18
N GLY A 278 -9.05 -2.59 26.38
CA GLY A 278 -10.24 -3.45 26.29
C GLY A 278 -9.89 -4.94 26.31
N GLU A 279 -10.91 -5.80 26.26
CA GLU A 279 -10.75 -7.26 26.18
C GLU A 279 -10.19 -7.65 24.81
N VAL A 280 -9.36 -8.70 24.80
CA VAL A 280 -8.82 -9.31 23.56
C VAL A 280 -9.92 -10.13 22.91
N SER A 281 -10.12 -9.96 21.59
CA SER A 281 -11.13 -10.74 20.89
C SER A 281 -10.72 -12.21 20.79
N THR A 282 -11.69 -13.12 20.79
CA THR A 282 -11.44 -14.55 20.56
C THR A 282 -11.11 -14.77 19.09
N PHE A 283 -9.89 -15.20 18.80
CA PHE A 283 -9.48 -15.58 17.45
C PHE A 283 -10.17 -16.91 17.07
N SER A 284 -11.31 -16.82 16.39
CA SER A 284 -11.93 -17.96 15.69
C SER A 284 -11.71 -17.75 14.20
N LEU A 285 -10.78 -18.51 13.62
CA LEU A 285 -10.53 -18.50 12.18
C LEU A 285 -10.89 -19.86 11.62
N GLU A 286 -11.99 -19.93 10.88
CA GLU A 286 -12.31 -21.09 10.05
C GLU A 286 -11.31 -21.12 8.89
N LEU A 287 -10.49 -22.17 8.80
CA LEU A 287 -9.58 -22.36 7.67
C LEU A 287 -10.38 -22.89 6.48
N PRO A 288 -10.57 -22.11 5.39
CA PRO A 288 -11.33 -22.58 4.24
C PRO A 288 -10.56 -23.70 3.52
N PRO A 289 -11.23 -24.66 2.86
CA PRO A 289 -10.55 -25.65 2.03
C PRO A 289 -9.84 -24.98 0.85
N TYR A 290 -8.77 -25.59 0.33
CA TYR A 290 -8.12 -25.08 -0.88
C TYR A 290 -9.07 -25.21 -2.06
N ARG A 291 -9.19 -24.14 -2.86
CA ARG A 291 -10.04 -24.12 -4.06
C ARG A 291 -9.23 -23.58 -5.23
N PRO A 292 -9.32 -24.18 -6.43
CA PRO A 292 -8.66 -23.61 -7.60
C PRO A 292 -9.26 -22.21 -7.89
N PRO A 293 -8.44 -21.16 -8.03
CA PRO A 293 -8.94 -19.81 -8.22
C PRO A 293 -9.53 -19.64 -9.62
N ARG A 294 -10.60 -18.84 -9.74
CA ARG A 294 -11.22 -18.52 -11.04
C ARG A 294 -10.46 -17.39 -11.73
N VAL A 295 -9.27 -17.73 -12.25
CA VAL A 295 -8.24 -16.78 -12.71
C VAL A 295 -8.81 -15.57 -13.48
N TRP A 296 -9.58 -15.80 -14.54
CA TRP A 296 -10.12 -14.71 -15.36
C TRP A 296 -11.16 -13.84 -14.66
N GLN A 297 -12.05 -14.46 -13.88
CA GLN A 297 -13.07 -13.75 -13.12
C GLN A 297 -12.42 -12.89 -12.02
N THR A 298 -11.43 -13.45 -11.31
CA THR A 298 -10.68 -12.77 -10.25
C THR A 298 -9.88 -11.59 -10.80
N ILE A 299 -9.21 -11.74 -11.95
CA ILE A 299 -8.47 -10.64 -12.60
C ILE A 299 -9.41 -9.50 -12.99
N TYR A 300 -10.52 -9.82 -13.67
CA TYR A 300 -11.48 -8.81 -14.14
C TYR A 300 -12.09 -8.01 -12.98
N THR A 301 -12.60 -8.71 -11.97
CA THR A 301 -13.22 -8.08 -10.78
C THR A 301 -12.20 -7.28 -9.99
N SER A 302 -10.99 -7.79 -9.78
CA SER A 302 -9.95 -7.09 -9.03
C SER A 302 -9.53 -5.78 -9.71
N ILE A 303 -9.38 -5.78 -11.05
CA ILE A 303 -9.00 -4.57 -11.80
C ILE A 303 -10.12 -3.52 -11.75
N ILE A 304 -11.35 -3.90 -12.05
CA ILE A 304 -12.46 -2.94 -12.15
C ILE A 304 -12.90 -2.44 -10.77
N ASP A 305 -13.10 -3.34 -9.82
CA ASP A 305 -13.72 -3.00 -8.54
C ASP A 305 -12.72 -2.43 -7.54
N ARG A 306 -11.43 -2.73 -7.66
CA ARG A 306 -10.39 -2.22 -6.74
C ARG A 306 -9.48 -1.19 -7.38
N THR A 307 -8.88 -1.48 -8.53
CA THR A 307 -7.85 -0.60 -9.12
C THR A 307 -8.44 0.71 -9.62
N ILE A 308 -9.52 0.69 -10.40
CA ILE A 308 -10.10 1.91 -11.00
C ILE A 308 -10.61 2.88 -9.94
N TYR A 309 -11.31 2.39 -8.90
CA TYR A 309 -11.84 3.25 -7.84
C TYR A 309 -10.73 3.92 -7.01
N VAL A 310 -9.64 3.20 -6.74
CA VAL A 310 -8.49 3.77 -6.01
C VAL A 310 -7.73 4.76 -6.91
N LEU A 311 -7.55 4.45 -8.19
CA LEU A 311 -6.94 5.35 -9.16
C LEU A 311 -7.74 6.66 -9.31
N TRP A 312 -9.07 6.57 -9.41
CA TRP A 312 -9.93 7.75 -9.50
C TRP A 312 -9.72 8.70 -8.31
N ARG A 313 -9.65 8.15 -7.09
CA ARG A 313 -9.35 8.96 -5.90
C ARG A 313 -7.98 9.63 -6.00
N ALA A 314 -6.96 8.90 -6.45
CA ALA A 314 -5.62 9.46 -6.63
C ALA A 314 -5.62 10.62 -7.64
N ILE A 315 -6.33 10.49 -8.78
CA ILE A 315 -6.47 11.55 -9.79
C ILE A 315 -7.14 12.80 -9.21
N VAL A 316 -8.25 12.63 -8.50
CA VAL A 316 -9.01 13.75 -7.89
C VAL A 316 -8.15 14.56 -6.91
N PHE A 317 -7.20 13.91 -6.22
CA PHE A 317 -6.26 14.60 -5.32
C PHE A 317 -5.00 15.11 -6.04
N ALA A 318 -4.50 14.42 -7.08
CA ALA A 318 -3.30 14.81 -7.82
C ALA A 318 -3.49 16.10 -8.63
N LEU A 319 -4.67 16.27 -9.23
CA LEU A 319 -5.00 17.45 -10.03
C LEU A 319 -4.85 18.77 -9.25
N PRO A 320 -5.52 18.99 -8.09
CA PRO A 320 -5.32 20.21 -7.31
C PRO A 320 -3.92 20.32 -6.71
N ALA A 321 -3.24 19.19 -6.45
CA ALA A 321 -1.85 19.18 -6.01
C ALA A 321 -0.93 19.80 -7.07
N GLY A 322 -1.06 19.37 -8.33
CA GLY A 322 -0.30 19.89 -9.45
C GLY A 322 -0.53 21.38 -9.68
N ALA A 323 -1.79 21.83 -9.58
CA ALA A 323 -2.12 23.25 -9.60
C ALA A 323 -1.40 24.02 -8.50
N PHE A 324 -1.42 23.50 -7.27
CA PHE A 324 -0.76 24.12 -6.12
C PHE A 324 0.76 24.19 -6.28
N ILE A 325 1.40 23.10 -6.72
CA ILE A 325 2.84 23.06 -7.05
C ILE A 325 3.17 24.20 -8.02
N TRP A 326 2.47 24.24 -9.15
CA TRP A 326 2.76 25.20 -10.21
C TRP A 326 2.58 26.65 -9.73
N ILE A 327 1.49 26.95 -9.01
CA ILE A 327 1.22 28.27 -8.45
C ILE A 327 2.34 28.71 -7.49
N THR A 328 2.73 27.83 -6.57
CA THR A 328 3.75 28.17 -5.56
C THR A 328 5.14 28.37 -6.18
N SER A 329 5.47 27.65 -7.25
CA SER A 329 6.75 27.79 -7.94
C SER A 329 6.81 28.96 -8.93
N ASN A 330 5.68 29.40 -9.49
CA ASN A 330 5.65 30.45 -10.52
C ASN A 330 5.29 31.85 -9.98
N ILE A 331 4.52 31.95 -8.90
CA ILE A 331 4.22 33.26 -8.30
C ILE A 331 5.45 33.75 -7.54
N GLN A 332 5.99 34.89 -7.98
CA GLN A 332 7.15 35.52 -7.39
C GLN A 332 6.76 36.71 -6.52
N ILE A 333 7.36 36.80 -5.33
CA ILE A 333 7.25 37.91 -4.39
C ILE A 333 8.67 38.43 -4.16
N SER A 334 8.92 39.67 -4.57
CA SER A 334 10.23 40.32 -4.45
C SER A 334 11.38 39.56 -5.13
N GLY A 335 11.11 38.90 -6.26
CA GLY A 335 12.11 38.18 -7.06
C GLY A 335 12.37 36.72 -6.64
N LEU A 336 11.74 36.24 -5.56
CA LEU A 336 11.76 34.83 -5.15
C LEU A 336 10.36 34.22 -5.30
N SER A 337 10.28 32.96 -5.71
CA SER A 337 9.02 32.21 -5.74
C SER A 337 8.46 31.99 -4.33
N ILE A 338 7.14 31.81 -4.20
CA ILE A 338 6.52 31.41 -2.93
C ILE A 338 7.15 30.11 -2.42
N ALA A 339 7.45 29.16 -3.32
CA ALA A 339 8.15 27.93 -2.99
C ALA A 339 9.50 28.21 -2.33
N GLU A 340 10.34 29.08 -2.88
CA GLU A 340 11.63 29.46 -2.28
C GLU A 340 11.49 30.13 -0.91
N TRP A 341 10.50 31.01 -0.75
CA TRP A 341 10.20 31.59 0.56
C TRP A 341 9.89 30.53 1.61
N VAL A 342 9.05 29.56 1.27
CA VAL A 342 8.67 28.47 2.19
C VAL A 342 9.85 27.50 2.41
N MET A 343 10.65 27.20 1.39
CA MET A 343 11.85 26.36 1.52
C MET A 343 12.83 26.99 2.50
N ASN A 344 13.12 28.29 2.36
CA ASN A 344 14.02 29.02 3.26
C ASN A 344 13.48 29.09 4.69
N TRP A 345 12.17 29.25 4.85
CA TRP A 345 11.51 29.23 6.16
C TRP A 345 11.56 27.85 6.84
N LEU A 346 11.39 26.77 6.08
CA LEU A 346 11.47 25.39 6.58
C LEU A 346 12.90 24.90 6.77
N ASN A 347 13.89 25.51 6.11
CA ASN A 347 15.25 25.02 6.08
C ASN A 347 15.91 24.86 7.47
N PRO A 348 15.79 25.82 8.42
CA PRO A 348 16.34 25.66 9.76
C PRO A 348 15.80 24.41 10.48
N VAL A 349 14.50 24.14 10.36
CA VAL A 349 13.86 22.94 10.93
C VAL A 349 14.34 21.69 10.20
N GLY A 350 14.40 21.73 8.87
CA GLY A 350 14.91 20.64 8.05
C GLY A 350 16.32 20.23 8.45
N LEU A 351 17.22 21.20 8.57
CA LEU A 351 18.60 20.96 8.98
C LEU A 351 18.69 20.33 10.37
N VAL A 352 17.87 20.75 11.33
CA VAL A 352 17.86 20.13 12.68
C VAL A 352 17.43 18.66 12.64
N LEU A 353 16.53 18.30 11.72
CA LEU A 353 16.09 16.93 11.48
C LEU A 353 17.07 16.11 10.61
N GLY A 354 18.15 16.72 10.12
CA GLY A 354 19.06 16.13 9.14
C GLY A 354 18.44 15.96 7.75
N LEU A 355 17.38 16.70 7.45
CA LEU A 355 16.79 16.89 6.13
C LEU A 355 17.14 18.31 5.63
N ASN A 356 16.35 18.89 4.73
CA ASN A 356 16.45 20.28 4.31
C ASN A 356 15.06 20.87 4.01
N GLY A 357 15.00 22.19 3.78
CA GLY A 357 13.75 22.90 3.49
C GLY A 357 13.05 22.39 2.22
N VAL A 358 13.82 21.97 1.22
CA VAL A 358 13.32 21.38 -0.03
C VAL A 358 12.52 20.11 0.24
N ILE A 359 13.10 19.16 0.99
CA ILE A 359 12.45 17.89 1.34
C ILE A 359 11.17 18.16 2.12
N LEU A 360 11.22 19.04 3.14
CA LEU A 360 10.03 19.33 3.95
C LEU A 360 8.90 19.94 3.11
N LEU A 361 9.21 20.91 2.24
CA LEU A 361 8.22 21.47 1.33
C LEU A 361 7.68 20.40 0.37
N ALA A 362 8.54 19.58 -0.22
CA ALA A 362 8.12 18.51 -1.12
C ALA A 362 7.13 17.56 -0.44
N TYR A 363 7.35 17.16 0.82
CA TYR A 363 6.40 16.31 1.54
C TYR A 363 5.09 17.01 1.91
N ILE A 364 5.08 18.34 2.12
CA ILE A 364 3.85 19.10 2.35
C ILE A 364 3.02 19.14 1.06
N VAL A 365 3.67 19.36 -0.08
CA VAL A 365 2.96 19.49 -1.35
C VAL A 365 2.60 18.14 -1.96
N ALA A 366 3.39 17.09 -1.71
CA ALA A 366 3.17 15.73 -2.16
C ALA A 366 2.28 14.88 -1.22
N ILE A 367 1.63 15.47 -0.21
CA ILE A 367 0.59 14.78 0.60
C ILE A 367 -0.43 14.04 -0.29
N PRO A 368 -0.86 14.60 -1.44
CA PRO A 368 -1.81 13.93 -2.32
C PRO A 368 -1.33 12.56 -2.84
N ALA A 369 -0.06 12.46 -3.25
CA ALA A 369 0.53 11.29 -3.87
C ALA A 369 2.02 11.17 -3.47
N ASN A 370 2.41 10.05 -2.87
CA ASN A 370 3.80 9.89 -2.41
C ASN A 370 4.76 9.60 -3.58
N GLU A 371 4.24 9.15 -4.72
CA GLU A 371 4.98 8.87 -5.95
C GLU A 371 5.67 10.12 -6.52
N ILE A 372 5.10 11.31 -6.28
CA ILE A 372 5.61 12.58 -6.82
C ILE A 372 6.64 13.27 -5.92
N VAL A 373 6.98 12.69 -4.76
CA VAL A 373 7.93 13.30 -3.80
C VAL A 373 9.30 13.54 -4.44
N ILE A 374 9.87 12.52 -5.09
CA ILE A 374 11.21 12.65 -5.72
C ILE A 374 11.20 13.65 -6.88
N PRO A 375 10.27 13.58 -7.85
CA PRO A 375 10.18 14.60 -8.90
C PRO A 375 10.00 16.01 -8.36
N THR A 376 9.23 16.17 -7.27
CA THR A 376 9.06 17.47 -6.61
C THR A 376 10.34 17.95 -5.94
N ILE A 377 11.09 17.06 -5.27
CA ILE A 377 12.40 17.38 -4.69
C ILE A 377 13.38 17.83 -5.77
N LEU A 378 13.45 17.12 -6.90
CA LEU A 378 14.33 17.49 -8.02
C LEU A 378 13.98 18.87 -8.57
N MET A 379 12.69 19.10 -8.83
CA MET A 379 12.18 20.38 -9.32
C MET A 379 12.48 21.54 -8.35
N LEU A 380 12.20 21.36 -7.06
CA LEU A 380 12.45 22.38 -6.05
C LEU A 380 13.95 22.63 -5.81
N THR A 381 14.79 21.59 -5.93
CA THR A 381 16.24 21.71 -5.82
C THR A 381 16.81 22.51 -6.99
N VAL A 382 16.38 22.21 -8.23
CA VAL A 382 16.80 22.98 -9.41
C VAL A 382 16.35 24.43 -9.31
N LEU A 383 15.12 24.67 -8.85
CA LEU A 383 14.58 26.02 -8.62
C LEU A 383 15.43 26.78 -7.60
N GLY A 384 15.68 26.20 -6.42
CA GLY A 384 16.39 26.87 -5.33
C GLY A 384 17.91 27.01 -5.55
N SER A 385 18.53 26.10 -6.30
CA SER A 385 19.96 26.16 -6.63
C SER A 385 20.25 27.02 -7.88
N GLY A 386 19.21 27.47 -8.60
CA GLY A 386 19.36 28.29 -9.81
C GLY A 386 20.03 27.56 -10.99
N ILE A 387 19.97 26.23 -11.02
CA ILE A 387 20.60 25.42 -12.08
C ILE A 387 19.80 25.58 -13.37
N SER A 388 20.34 26.32 -14.34
CA SER A 388 19.71 26.51 -15.64
C SER A 388 20.01 25.33 -16.59
N GLY A 389 19.02 24.92 -17.39
CA GLY A 389 19.21 23.91 -18.45
C GLY A 389 18.94 22.46 -18.02
N VAL A 390 18.37 22.25 -16.83
CA VAL A 390 17.97 20.93 -16.32
C VAL A 390 16.49 20.97 -15.93
N GLY A 391 15.71 19.97 -16.35
CA GLY A 391 14.28 19.86 -16.05
C GLY A 391 13.36 20.64 -17.00
N GLY A 392 12.06 20.65 -16.68
CA GLY A 392 11.00 21.24 -17.53
C GLY A 392 10.66 22.71 -17.25
N GLY A 393 11.34 23.35 -16.29
CA GLY A 393 11.06 24.73 -15.84
C GLY A 393 10.46 24.81 -14.43
N ALA A 394 10.14 26.03 -13.99
CA ALA A 394 9.63 26.29 -12.65
C ALA A 394 8.25 25.62 -12.45
N GLY A 395 8.14 24.77 -11.42
CA GLY A 395 6.89 24.08 -11.09
C GLY A 395 6.56 22.88 -11.99
N VAL A 396 7.48 22.48 -12.89
CA VAL A 396 7.30 21.31 -13.76
C VAL A 396 8.07 20.13 -13.18
N MET A 397 7.35 19.09 -12.78
CA MET A 397 7.97 17.87 -12.25
C MET A 397 8.69 17.09 -13.33
N PHE A 398 9.81 16.47 -12.97
CA PHE A 398 10.60 15.65 -13.87
C PHE A 398 11.39 14.59 -13.09
N GLU A 399 11.89 13.59 -13.80
CA GLU A 399 12.86 12.61 -13.33
C GLU A 399 14.01 12.52 -14.34
N LEU A 400 15.14 11.97 -13.93
CA LEU A 400 16.32 11.79 -14.77
C LEU A 400 16.59 10.30 -14.96
N ASP A 401 16.89 9.91 -16.20
CA ASP A 401 17.25 8.53 -16.52
C ASP A 401 18.61 8.11 -15.94
N SER A 402 19.47 9.10 -15.65
CA SER A 402 20.83 8.86 -15.15
C SER A 402 20.92 9.05 -13.63
N LEU A 403 21.26 7.96 -12.94
CA LEU A 403 21.52 7.96 -11.49
C LEU A 403 22.63 8.94 -11.09
N SER A 404 23.65 9.12 -11.92
CA SER A 404 24.75 10.06 -11.63
C SER A 404 24.30 11.52 -11.80
N ALA A 405 23.45 11.81 -12.77
CA ALA A 405 22.85 13.14 -12.91
C ALA A 405 21.96 13.46 -11.71
N THR A 406 21.16 12.49 -11.25
CA THR A 406 20.33 12.61 -10.05
C THR A 406 21.17 12.85 -8.79
N LEU A 407 22.26 12.10 -8.60
CA LEU A 407 23.22 12.33 -7.51
C LEU A 407 23.75 13.77 -7.51
N ASN A 408 24.19 14.26 -8.67
CA ASN A 408 24.77 15.59 -8.81
C ASN A 408 23.80 16.71 -8.43
N ILE A 409 22.51 16.56 -8.74
CA ILE A 409 21.49 17.53 -8.32
C ILE A 409 21.28 17.47 -6.81
N PHE A 410 21.20 16.27 -6.22
CA PHE A 410 21.04 16.15 -4.78
C PHE A 410 22.24 16.72 -4.03
N THR A 411 23.47 16.44 -4.46
CA THR A 411 24.68 16.99 -3.84
C THR A 411 24.77 18.51 -4.03
N ALA A 412 24.37 19.05 -5.18
CA ALA A 412 24.23 20.49 -5.39
C ALA A 412 23.17 21.13 -4.47
N GLY A 413 22.11 20.39 -4.14
CA GLY A 413 21.12 20.75 -3.13
C GLY A 413 21.57 20.53 -1.68
N GLY A 414 22.85 20.21 -1.44
CA GLY A 414 23.43 20.04 -0.11
C GLY A 414 23.12 18.69 0.55
N TRP A 415 22.72 17.67 -0.20
CA TRP A 415 22.42 16.36 0.37
C TRP A 415 23.69 15.62 0.76
N THR A 416 23.63 15.00 1.94
CA THR A 416 24.67 14.10 2.44
C THR A 416 24.10 12.70 2.62
N LEU A 417 24.96 11.73 2.97
CA LEU A 417 24.52 10.39 3.36
C LEU A 417 23.55 10.45 4.56
N LEU A 418 23.76 11.37 5.50
CA LEU A 418 22.83 11.58 6.61
C LEU A 418 21.43 11.99 6.10
N THR A 419 21.38 12.92 5.14
CA THR A 419 20.12 13.35 4.51
C THR A 419 19.42 12.20 3.80
N ALA A 420 20.17 11.36 3.09
CA ALA A 420 19.65 10.18 2.42
C ALA A 420 19.04 9.18 3.41
N VAL A 421 19.75 8.82 4.48
CA VAL A 421 19.25 7.90 5.51
C VAL A 421 18.03 8.48 6.23
N ASN A 422 18.07 9.76 6.61
CA ASN A 422 16.93 10.42 7.25
C ASN A 422 15.73 10.54 6.33
N LEU A 423 15.92 10.75 5.03
CA LEU A 423 14.82 10.76 4.07
C LEU A 423 14.19 9.38 3.93
N MET A 424 15.01 8.33 3.86
CA MET A 424 14.52 6.95 3.79
C MET A 424 13.71 6.59 5.04
N LEU A 425 14.18 6.98 6.23
CA LEU A 425 13.42 6.85 7.47
C LEU A 425 12.16 7.71 7.44
N PHE A 426 12.25 9.00 7.14
CA PHE A 426 11.09 9.90 7.11
C PHE A 426 10.00 9.38 6.16
N SER A 427 10.38 8.93 4.96
CA SER A 427 9.49 8.31 3.97
C SER A 427 8.77 7.07 4.49
N LEU A 428 9.38 6.30 5.40
CA LEU A 428 8.75 5.13 6.03
C LEU A 428 7.68 5.54 7.05
N ILE A 429 7.95 6.57 7.85
CA ILE A 429 7.14 6.92 9.04
C ILE A 429 6.40 8.25 8.89
N HIS A 430 6.28 8.85 7.71
CA HIS A 430 5.48 10.07 7.53
C HIS A 430 3.97 9.81 7.37
N ASN A 431 3.20 10.89 7.26
CA ASN A 431 1.76 10.84 7.07
C ASN A 431 1.34 9.99 5.84
N PRO A 432 0.12 9.40 5.87
CA PRO A 432 -0.41 8.69 4.71
C PRO A 432 -0.69 9.67 3.56
N CYS A 433 -0.79 9.14 2.34
CA CYS A 433 -1.27 9.94 1.21
C CYS A 433 -2.76 10.31 1.39
N SER A 434 -3.20 11.38 0.72
CA SER A 434 -4.57 11.89 0.77
C SER A 434 -5.64 10.81 0.56
N THR A 435 -5.45 9.91 -0.41
CA THR A 435 -6.35 8.79 -0.70
C THR A 435 -6.49 7.87 0.51
N THR A 436 -5.39 7.62 1.23
CA THR A 436 -5.41 6.81 2.46
C THR A 436 -6.07 7.58 3.59
N ILE A 437 -5.75 8.86 3.80
CA ILE A 437 -6.39 9.71 4.83
C ILE A 437 -7.92 9.74 4.64
N TYR A 438 -8.38 9.97 3.42
CA TYR A 438 -9.80 9.96 3.06
C TYR A 438 -10.45 8.59 3.29
N THR A 439 -9.73 7.51 3.00
CA THR A 439 -10.22 6.14 3.24
C THR A 439 -10.30 5.84 4.74
N ILE A 440 -9.34 6.28 5.56
CA ILE A 440 -9.39 6.17 7.02
C ILE A 440 -10.62 6.90 7.56
N TYR A 441 -10.90 8.11 7.06
CA TYR A 441 -12.11 8.85 7.44
C TYR A 441 -13.38 8.08 7.08
N LYS A 442 -13.46 7.50 5.88
CA LYS A 442 -14.61 6.67 5.47
C LYS A 442 -14.79 5.39 6.29
N GLU A 443 -13.70 4.73 6.69
CA GLU A 443 -13.77 3.49 7.46
C GLU A 443 -14.04 3.73 8.96
N THR A 444 -13.55 4.84 9.52
CA THR A 444 -13.69 5.15 10.96
C THR A 444 -14.89 6.05 11.28
N GLY A 445 -15.38 6.82 10.31
CA GLY A 445 -16.42 7.83 10.52
C GLY A 445 -16.03 8.95 11.48
N SER A 446 -14.75 9.10 11.82
CA SER A 446 -14.29 9.97 12.91
C SER A 446 -13.07 10.80 12.52
N MET A 447 -13.24 12.12 12.55
CA MET A 447 -12.15 13.07 12.33
C MET A 447 -11.01 12.88 13.35
N LYS A 448 -11.34 12.56 14.60
CA LYS A 448 -10.34 12.34 15.66
C LYS A 448 -9.35 11.23 15.25
N TRP A 449 -9.87 10.09 14.78
CA TRP A 449 -9.02 8.96 14.40
C TRP A 449 -8.27 9.23 13.10
N THR A 450 -8.87 9.91 12.13
CA THR A 450 -8.16 10.36 10.92
C THR A 450 -6.97 11.26 11.24
N LEU A 451 -7.13 12.22 12.15
CA LEU A 451 -6.04 13.11 12.58
C LEU A 451 -4.96 12.33 13.33
N ILE A 452 -5.33 11.43 14.25
CA ILE A 452 -4.38 10.58 14.96
C ILE A 452 -3.59 9.71 13.97
N SER A 453 -4.25 9.04 13.01
CA SER A 453 -3.58 8.23 11.99
C SER A 453 -2.65 9.03 11.07
N SER A 454 -2.89 10.33 10.91
CA SER A 454 -2.08 11.19 10.04
C SER A 454 -0.89 11.81 10.77
N PHE A 455 -1.12 12.31 11.98
CA PHE A 455 -0.10 13.00 12.78
C PHE A 455 0.78 12.07 13.60
N LEU A 456 0.27 10.90 14.04
CA LEU A 456 1.07 9.97 14.84
C LEU A 456 2.34 9.51 14.08
N PRO A 457 2.26 9.03 12.82
CA PRO A 457 3.46 8.74 12.05
C PRO A 457 4.32 10.00 11.89
N LEU A 458 3.75 11.13 11.46
CA LEU A 458 4.52 12.35 11.21
C LEU A 458 5.34 12.82 12.42
N ILE A 459 4.76 12.79 13.63
CA ILE A 459 5.46 13.12 14.87
C ILE A 459 6.58 12.11 15.14
N MET A 460 6.32 10.81 14.97
CA MET A 460 7.36 9.78 15.06
C MET A 460 8.49 10.02 14.04
N GLY A 461 8.13 10.43 12.82
CA GLY A 461 9.02 10.88 11.75
C GLY A 461 10.01 11.91 12.24
N PHE A 462 9.49 13.06 12.70
CA PHE A 462 10.33 14.14 13.20
C PHE A 462 11.19 13.72 14.39
N VAL A 463 10.64 12.97 15.33
CA VAL A 463 11.39 12.51 16.51
C VAL A 463 12.54 11.59 16.11
N ILE A 464 12.30 10.60 15.26
CA ILE A 464 13.30 9.61 14.87
C ILE A 464 14.39 10.27 14.01
N THR A 465 14.04 11.07 13.01
CA THR A 465 15.03 11.75 12.16
C THR A 465 15.85 12.76 12.96
N PHE A 466 15.23 13.45 13.92
CA PHE A 466 15.95 14.32 14.85
C PHE A 466 17.03 13.55 15.62
N PHE A 467 16.67 12.45 16.28
CA PHE A 467 17.63 11.67 17.06
C PHE A 467 18.74 11.08 16.20
N VAL A 468 18.41 10.55 15.02
CA VAL A 468 19.41 10.04 14.06
C VAL A 468 20.37 11.15 13.62
N ALA A 469 19.86 12.34 13.31
CA ALA A 469 20.68 13.50 12.94
C ALA A 469 21.61 13.96 14.07
N GLN A 470 21.12 14.03 15.31
CA GLN A 470 21.95 14.43 16.45
C GLN A 470 23.02 13.39 16.75
N ILE A 471 22.68 12.10 16.76
CA ILE A 471 23.64 11.02 17.00
C ILE A 471 24.71 11.02 15.90
N TRP A 472 24.32 11.15 14.64
CA TRP A 472 25.27 11.20 13.52
C TRP A 472 26.28 12.33 13.68
N ARG A 473 25.81 13.54 14.00
CA ARG A 473 26.68 14.71 14.22
C ARG A 473 27.60 14.55 15.42
N LEU A 474 27.13 13.91 16.49
CA LEU A 474 27.95 13.59 17.66
C LEU A 474 29.06 12.58 17.31
N VAL A 475 28.75 11.58 16.47
CA VAL A 475 29.73 10.60 16.00
C VAL A 475 30.74 11.22 15.05
N GLU A 476 30.35 12.15 14.18
CA GLU A 476 31.29 12.87 13.31
C GLU A 476 32.24 13.82 14.07
N LEU A 477 31.85 14.27 15.27
CA LEU A 477 32.68 15.11 16.13
C LEU A 477 33.67 14.32 17.01
N LEU A 478 33.47 13.01 17.15
CA LEU A 478 34.34 12.06 17.87
C LEU A 478 35.37 11.46 16.93
#